data_AF-A0A965MII6-F1
#
_entry.id   AF-A0A965MII6-F1
#
_cell.length_a   1.000
_cell.length_b   1.000
_cell.length_c   1.000
_cell.angle_alpha   90.00
_cell.angle_beta   90.00
_cell.angle_gamma   90.00
#
_symmetry.space_group_name_H-M   'P 1'
#
loop_
_entity.id
_entity.type
_entity.pdbx_description
1 polymer ?
#
loop_
_entity_poly.entity_id
_entity_poly.type
_entity_poly.pdbx_seq_one_letter_code
_entity_poly.pdbx_strand_id
1 'polypeptide(L)' 'SEIQITVISAVIAFGFLFNAQILTPKINQFRDRASAGGGAAEKAFARLHLFSVTIFGSQFFASLYLIISQTYFT' A
#
# COMPACT_ATOMS: atom_id res chain seq x y z
N SER A 1 19.84 11.10 8.19
CA SER A 1 20.10 10.83 9.62
C SER A 1 19.31 9.61 10.06
N GLU A 2 19.68 8.98 11.18
CA GLU A 2 18.94 7.81 11.71
C GLU A 2 17.45 8.08 11.90
N ILE A 3 17.09 9.28 12.39
CA ILE A 3 15.70 9.71 12.58
C ILE A 3 14.89 9.62 11.28
N GLN A 4 15.46 10.05 10.15
CA GLN A 4 14.77 10.00 8.85
C GLN A 4 14.49 8.54 8.43
N ILE A 5 15.44 7.64 8.64
CA ILE A 5 15.30 6.22 8.32
C ILE A 5 14.20 5.61 9.19
N THR A 6 14.21 5.88 10.50
CA THR A 6 13.19 5.40 11.43
C THR A 6 11.80 5.87 11.03
N VAL A 7 11.64 7.16 10.70
CA VAL A 7 10.34 7.72 10.30
C VAL A 7 9.85 7.09 9.00
N ILE A 8 10.68 7.01 7.96
CA ILE A 8 10.28 6.42 6.67
C ILE A 8 9.93 4.94 6.85
N SER A 9 10.73 4.20 7.63
CA SER A 9 10.50 2.78 7.91
C SER A 9 9.20 2.56 8.70
N ALA A 10 8.90 3.41 9.67
CA ALA A 10 7.66 3.36 10.43
C ALA A 10 6.44 3.61 9.51
N VAL A 11 6.52 4.61 8.63
CA VAL A 11 5.46 4.89 7.63
C VAL A 11 5.25 3.69 6.71
N ILE A 12 6.32 3.05 6.24
CA ILE A 12 6.24 1.82 5.44
C ILE A 12 5.55 0.70 6.24
N ALA A 13 5.99 0.45 7.48
CA ALA A 13 5.44 -0.63 8.30
C ALA A 13 3.94 -0.43 8.61
N PHE A 14 3.54 0.78 9.03
CA PHE A 14 2.14 1.08 9.32
C PHE A 14 1.27 1.09 8.07
N GLY A 15 1.78 1.62 6.95
CA GLY A 15 1.08 1.55 5.67
C GLY A 15 0.88 0.11 5.20
N PHE A 16 1.86 -0.77 5.43
CA PHE A 16 1.76 -2.20 5.12
C PHE A 16 0.69 -2.85 5.99
N LEU A 17 0.72 -2.60 7.30
CA LEU A 17 -0.27 -3.14 8.23
C LEU A 17 -1.68 -2.68 7.88
N PHE A 18 -1.85 -1.39 7.56
CA PHE A 18 -3.12 -0.84 7.09
C PHE A 18 -3.61 -1.51 5.80
N ASN A 19 -2.71 -1.71 4.82
CA ASN A 19 -3.03 -2.44 3.61
C ASN A 19 -3.49 -3.87 3.91
N ALA A 20 -2.70 -4.61 4.69
CA ALA A 20 -2.94 -6.02 4.99
C ALA A 20 -4.22 -6.26 5.81
N GLN A 21 -4.46 -5.42 6.82
CA GLN A 21 -5.53 -5.65 7.79
C GLN A 21 -6.83 -4.92 7.45
N ILE A 22 -6.79 -3.86 6.65
CA ILE A 22 -7.98 -3.04 6.35
C ILE A 22 -8.30 -3.04 4.87
N LEU A 23 -7.36 -2.66 4.00
CA LEU A 23 -7.67 -2.54 2.57
C LEU A 23 -7.87 -3.89 1.90
N THR A 24 -6.96 -4.85 2.09
CA THR A 24 -7.05 -6.17 1.45
C THR A 24 -8.35 -6.92 1.79
N PRO A 25 -8.79 -7.00 3.06
CA PRO A 25 -10.08 -7.62 3.38
C PRO A 25 -11.26 -6.91 2.71
N LYS A 26 -11.27 -5.57 2.68
CA LYS A 26 -12.33 -4.79 2.00
C LYS A 26 -12.31 -5.02 0.49
N ILE A 27 -11.13 -5.02 -0.14
CA ILE A 27 -10.94 -5.28 -1.57
C ILE A 27 -11.51 -6.65 -1.92
N ASN A 28 -11.17 -7.68 -1.13
CA ASN A 28 -11.67 -9.04 -1.35
C ASN A 28 -13.19 -9.11 -1.23
N GLN A 29 -13.79 -8.44 -0.23
CA GLN A 29 -15.26 -8.38 -0.11
C GLN A 29 -15.93 -7.74 -1.34
N PHE A 30 -15.38 -6.63 -1.86
CA PHE A 30 -15.94 -5.99 -3.06
C PHE A 30 -15.70 -6.80 -4.33
N ARG A 31 -14.56 -7.48 -4.45
CA ARG A 31 -14.28 -8.43 -5.53
C ARG A 31 -15.34 -9.53 -5.57
N ASP A 32 -15.59 -10.17 -4.43
CA ASP A 32 -16.53 -11.30 -4.35
C ASP A 32 -17.96 -10.83 -4.67
N ARG A 33 -18.36 -9.63 -4.24
CA ARG A 33 -19.64 -9.00 -4.63
C ARG A 33 -19.71 -8.61 -6.11
N ALA A 34 -18.60 -8.15 -6.69
CA ALA A 34 -18.54 -7.79 -8.11
C ALA A 34 -18.71 -9.06 -8.98
N SER A 35 -18.08 -10.17 -8.60
CA SER A 35 -18.26 -11.47 -9.25
C SER A 35 -19.70 -12.01 -9.20
N ALA A 36 -20.51 -11.54 -8.25
CA ALA A 36 -21.94 -11.84 -8.16
C ALA A 36 -22.83 -10.91 -9.04
N GLY A 37 -22.24 -10.06 -9.89
CA GLY A 37 -22.97 -9.23 -10.86
C GLY A 37 -23.31 -7.80 -10.39
N GLY A 38 -22.78 -7.35 -9.25
CA GLY A 38 -23.02 -6.00 -8.74
C GLY A 38 -22.12 -4.94 -9.38
N GLY A 39 -22.59 -4.20 -10.39
CA GLY A 39 -21.79 -3.16 -11.07
C GLY A 39 -21.26 -2.02 -10.18
N ALA A 40 -21.93 -1.73 -9.05
CA ALA A 40 -21.41 -0.79 -8.05
C ALA A 40 -20.21 -1.36 -7.25
N ALA A 41 -20.21 -2.67 -7.01
CA ALA A 41 -19.12 -3.36 -6.31
C ALA A 41 -17.86 -3.43 -7.17
N GLU A 42 -18.00 -3.55 -8.49
CA GLU A 42 -16.88 -3.53 -9.43
C GLU A 42 -16.11 -2.21 -9.39
N LYS A 43 -16.82 -1.07 -9.44
CA LYS A 43 -16.20 0.26 -9.31
C LYS A 43 -15.56 0.48 -7.93
N ALA A 44 -16.14 -0.09 -6.87
CA ALA A 44 -15.57 -0.01 -5.53
C ALA A 44 -14.29 -0.86 -5.42
N PHE A 45 -14.30 -2.09 -5.95
CA PHE A 45 -13.14 -2.96 -6.04
C PHE A 45 -11.99 -2.26 -6.78
N ALA A 46 -12.24 -1.74 -7.99
CA ALA A 46 -11.21 -1.09 -8.80
C ALA A 46 -10.55 0.09 -8.08
N ARG A 47 -11.35 0.96 -7.43
CA ARG A 47 -10.83 2.11 -6.68
C ARG A 47 -10.00 1.69 -5.47
N LEU A 48 -10.49 0.74 -4.68
CA LEU A 48 -9.77 0.27 -3.50
C LEU A 48 -8.50 -0.49 -3.87
N HIS A 49 -8.56 -1.30 -4.93
CA HIS A 49 -7.40 -2.02 -5.46
C HIS A 49 -6.32 -1.04 -5.93
N LEU A 50 -6.69 -0.04 -6.76
CA LEU A 50 -5.75 0.98 -7.21
C LEU A 50 -5.14 1.73 -6.02
N PHE A 51 -5.95 2.15 -5.05
CA PHE A 51 -5.46 2.82 -3.84
C PHE A 51 -4.44 1.98 -3.07
N SER A 52 -4.73 0.69 -2.85
CA SER A 52 -3.82 -0.25 -2.18
C SER A 52 -2.50 -0.41 -2.93
N VAL A 53 -2.56 -0.57 -4.27
CA VAL A 53 -1.38 -0.68 -5.13
C VAL A 53 -0.56 0.62 -5.13
N THR A 54 -1.20 1.79 -5.11
CA THR A 54 -0.49 3.09 -5.01
C THR A 54 0.25 3.22 -3.68
N ILE A 55 -0.34 2.77 -2.56
CA ILE A 55 0.36 2.74 -1.27
C ILE A 55 1.59 1.83 -1.38
N PHE A 56 1.43 0.61 -1.89
CA PHE A 56 2.54 -0.32 -2.08
C PHE A 56 3.64 0.24 -2.99
N GLY A 57 3.28 0.86 -4.10
CA GLY A 57 4.23 1.51 -5.01
C GLY A 57 5.01 2.63 -4.31
N SER A 58 4.32 3.47 -3.53
CA SER A 58 4.96 4.54 -2.76
C SER A 58 5.94 3.99 -1.72
N GLN A 59 5.58 2.89 -1.04
CA GLN A 59 6.45 2.20 -0.08
C GLN A 59 7.66 1.56 -0.74
N PHE A 60 7.49 1.00 -1.94
CA PHE A 60 8.58 0.45 -2.74
C PHE A 60 9.60 1.55 -3.10
N PHE A 61 9.14 2.68 -3.62
CA PHE A 61 10.03 3.81 -3.94
C PHE A 61 10.69 4.41 -2.69
N ALA A 62 9.96 4.52 -1.58
CA ALA A 62 10.54 4.95 -0.31
C ALA A 62 11.63 3.99 0.17
N SER A 63 11.44 2.68 -0.01
CA SER A 63 12.43 1.65 0.32
C SER A 63 13.66 1.76 -0.58
N LEU A 64 13.47 1.93 -1.89
CA LEU A 64 14.58 2.17 -2.83
C LEU A 64 15.36 3.45 -2.48
N TYR A 65 14.66 4.53 -2.14
CA TYR A 65 15.28 5.78 -1.70
C TYR A 65 16.14 5.55 -0.45
N LEU A 66 15.64 4.82 0.55
CA LEU A 66 16.43 4.47 1.73
C LEU A 66 17.67 3.66 1.35
N ILE A 67 17.54 2.61 0.54
CA ILE A 67 18.68 1.77 0.13
C ILE A 67 19.74 2.58 -0.62
N ILE A 68 19.33 3.39 -1.61
CA ILE A 68 20.25 4.19 -2.42
C ILE A 68 20.92 5.27 -1.57
N SER A 69 20.15 5.99 -0.75
CA SER A 69 20.70 7.01 0.15
C SER A 69 21.70 6.40 1.12
N GLN A 70 21.38 5.24 1.69
CA GLN A 70 22.25 4.56 2.66
C GLN A 70 23.53 4.01 2.03
N THR A 71 23.46 3.53 0.78
CA THR A 71 24.61 2.93 0.10
C THR A 71 25.59 3.95 -0.48
N TYR A 72 25.09 5.08 -0.99
CA TYR A 72 25.90 6.01 -1.80
C TYR A 72 26.11 7.40 -1.20
N PHE A 73 25.34 7.77 -0.17
CA PHE A 73 25.33 9.14 0.36
C PHE A 73 25.47 9.20 1.89
N THR A 74 25.84 8.09 2.52
CA THR A 74 26.13 7.99 3.97
C THR A 74 27.63 7.96 4.23
#